data_AF-A0A379WQL1-F1
#
_entry.id   AF-A0A379WQL1-F1
#
_cell.length_a   1.000
_cell.length_b   1.000
_cell.length_c   1.000
_cell.angle_alpha   90.00
_cell.angle_beta   90.00
_cell.angle_gamma   90.00
#
_symmetry.space_group_name_H-M   'P 1'
#
loop_
_entity.id
_entity.type
_entity.pdbx_description
1 polymer ?
#
loop_
_entity_poly.entity_id
_entity_poly.type
_entity_poly.pdbx_seq_one_letter_code
_entity_poly.pdbx_strand_id
1 'polypeptide(L)' 'MQRDGKVTASVEVTNTGKREGATVIQMYLQDVTASMSRPVKQLKGFEKITLKPANVKP' A
#
# COMPACT_ATOMS: atom_id res chain seq x y z
N MET A 1 -17.94 12.77 3.27
CA MET A 1 -16.82 12.82 4.24
C MET A 1 -16.71 14.24 4.76
N GLN A 2 -16.47 14.44 6.06
CA GLN A 2 -16.14 15.76 6.58
C GLN A 2 -14.83 16.24 5.95
N ARG A 3 -14.70 17.55 5.71
CA ARG A 3 -13.40 18.14 5.35
C ARG A 3 -12.43 17.82 6.50
N ASP A 4 -11.18 17.48 6.15
CA ASP A 4 -10.13 17.05 7.08
C ASP A 4 -10.32 15.66 7.74
N GLY A 5 -11.11 14.78 7.12
CA GLY A 5 -11.24 13.38 7.56
C GLY A 5 -9.98 12.54 7.32
N LYS A 6 -9.73 11.56 8.20
CA LYS A 6 -8.66 10.55 8.05
C LYS A 6 -9.22 9.23 7.52
N VAL A 7 -8.50 8.62 6.58
CA VAL A 7 -8.80 7.27 6.08
C VAL A 7 -7.62 6.37 6.41
N THR A 8 -7.90 5.19 6.96
CA THR A 8 -6.90 4.14 7.23
C THR A 8 -7.10 3.03 6.21
N ALA A 9 -6.02 2.63 5.54
CA ALA A 9 -5.98 1.46 4.66
C ALA A 9 -4.94 0.48 5.22
N SER A 10 -5.31 -0.80 5.28
CA SER A 10 -4.47 -1.88 5.82
C SER A 10 -4.49 -3.06 4.86
N VAL A 11 -3.40 -3.82 4.82
CA VAL A 11 -3.28 -5.01 3.97
C VAL A 11 -2.38 -6.03 4.64
N GLU A 12 -2.84 -7.27 4.70
CA GLU A 12 -2.03 -8.38 5.20
C GLU A 12 -1.06 -8.86 4.13
N VAL A 13 0.22 -8.98 4.48
CA VAL A 13 1.27 -9.47 3.60
C VAL A 13 1.89 -10.72 4.20
N THR A 14 1.87 -11.81 3.43
CA THR A 14 2.44 -13.10 3.83
C THR A 14 3.62 -13.46 2.96
N ASN A 15 4.73 -13.88 3.57
CA ASN A 15 5.81 -14.53 2.82
C ASN A 15 5.47 -16.01 2.60
N THR A 16 5.01 -16.33 1.39
CA THR A 16 4.68 -17.69 0.94
C THR A 16 5.90 -18.49 0.47
N GLY A 17 7.09 -17.90 0.51
CA GLY A 17 8.35 -18.51 0.13
C GLY A 17 9.02 -19.28 1.27
N LYS A 18 10.08 -20.01 0.92
CA LYS A 18 10.90 -20.79 1.88
C LYS A 18 12.06 -20.01 2.49
N ARG A 19 12.26 -18.74 2.08
CA ARG A 19 13.39 -17.91 2.49
C ARG A 19 12.90 -16.58 3.04
N GLU A 20 13.68 -16.03 3.96
CA GLU A 20 13.50 -14.65 4.40
C GLU A 20 13.72 -13.70 3.22
N GLY A 21 12.88 -12.66 3.13
CA GLY A 21 12.96 -11.68 2.06
C GLY A 21 12.41 -10.33 2.52
N ALA A 22 12.88 -9.28 1.86
CA ALA A 22 12.35 -7.94 2.03
C ALA A 22 11.56 -7.51 0.79
N THR A 23 10.42 -6.87 1.00
CA THR A 23 9.59 -6.30 -0.07
C THR A 23 9.16 -4.88 0.28
N VAL A 24 8.80 -4.10 -0.74
CA VAL A 24 8.29 -2.73 -0.57
C VAL A 24 6.81 -2.74 -0.92
N ILE A 25 5.97 -2.49 0.08
CA ILE A 25 4.53 -2.27 -0.08
C ILE A 25 4.33 -0.83 -0.55
N GLN A 26 3.50 -0.63 -1.58
CA GLN A 26 3.31 0.66 -2.23
C GLN A 26 1.81 0.99 -2.32
N MET A 27 1.43 2.14 -1.77
CA MET A 27 0.06 2.65 -1.81
C MET A 27 -0.09 3.67 -2.93
N TYR A 28 -1.05 3.43 -3.82
CA TYR A 28 -1.39 4.33 -4.91
C TYR A 28 -2.80 4.89 -4.73
N LEU A 29 -2.96 6.18 -5.04
CA LEU A 29 -4.28 6.80 -5.17
C LEU A 29 -4.55 7.15 -6.63
N GLN A 30 -5.81 7.04 -7.01
CA GLN A 30 -6.35 7.51 -8.28
C GLN A 30 -7.48 8.49 -7.98
N ASP A 31 -7.47 9.62 -8.68
CA ASP A 31 -8.59 10.55 -8.68
C ASP A 31 -9.44 10.31 -9.93
N VAL A 32 -10.61 9.70 -9.74
CA VAL A 32 -11.47 9.23 -10.84
C VAL A 32 -12.33 10.34 -11.45
N THR A 33 -12.51 11.46 -10.75
CA THR A 33 -13.32 12.58 -11.23
C THR A 33 -12.64 13.88 -10.87
N ALA A 34 -11.73 14.34 -11.74
CA ALA A 34 -11.01 15.59 -11.56
C ALA A 34 -11.39 16.59 -12.66
N SER A 35 -11.39 17.87 -12.33
CA SER A 35 -11.60 18.96 -13.29
C SER A 35 -10.50 19.05 -14.35
N MET A 36 -9.39 18.33 -14.16
CA MET A 36 -8.27 18.20 -15.09
C MET A 36 -7.80 16.74 -15.14
N SER A 37 -7.22 16.34 -16.27
CA SER A 37 -6.60 15.00 -16.41
C SER A 37 -5.52 14.78 -15.35
N ARG A 38 -5.65 13.69 -14.58
CA ARG A 38 -4.68 13.29 -13.54
C ARG A 38 -4.07 11.94 -13.89
N PRO A 39 -2.83 11.64 -13.45
CA PRO A 39 -2.23 10.33 -13.66
C PRO A 39 -3.09 9.20 -13.10
N VAL A 40 -3.19 8.08 -13.81
CA VAL A 40 -4.01 6.91 -13.44
C VAL A 40 -3.61 6.34 -12.07
N LYS A 41 -2.33 6.46 -11.69
CA LYS A 41 -1.83 6.05 -10.36
C LYS A 41 -0.82 7.06 -9.86
N GLN A 42 -0.99 7.51 -8.61
CA GLN A 42 -0.02 8.35 -7.91
C GLN A 42 0.45 7.63 -6.64
N LEU A 43 1.76 7.40 -6.49
CA LEU A 43 2.33 6.83 -5.27
C LEU A 43 2.12 7.82 -4.11
N LYS A 44 1.55 7.35 -3.01
CA LYS A 44 1.22 8.17 -1.83
C LYS A 44 1.87 7.69 -0.54
N GLY A 45 2.33 6.44 -0.51
CA GLY A 45 3.08 5.90 0.60
C GLY A 45 3.79 4.62 0.18
N PHE A 46 4.85 4.29 0.90
CA PHE A 46 5.52 3.01 0.77
C PHE A 46 6.10 2.59 2.13
N GLU A 47 6.19 1.29 2.35
CA GLU A 47 6.85 0.72 3.52
C GLU A 47 7.69 -0.49 3.08
N LYS A 48 8.96 -0.52 3.49
CA LYS A 48 9.81 -1.68 3.31
C LYS A 48 9.66 -2.61 4.52
N ILE A 49 9.27 -3.85 4.28
CA ILE A 49 9.09 -4.86 5.32
C ILE A 49 9.97 -6.08 5.03
N THR A 50 10.54 -6.65 6.09
CA THR A 50 11.25 -7.93 6.03
C THR A 50 10.35 -9.01 6.62
N LEU A 51 10.17 -10.11 5.91
CA LEU A 51 9.30 -11.21 6.30
C LEU A 51 10.09 -12.52 6.28
N LYS A 52 10.04 -13.23 7.41
CA LYS A 52 10.48 -14.62 7.52
C LYS A 52 9.51 -15.56 6.79
N PRO A 53 9.92 -16.77 6.40
CA PRO A 53 9.03 -17.76 5.79
C PRO A 53 7.77 -18.01 6.63
N ALA A 54 6.61 -18.12 5.99
CA ALA A 54 5.31 -18.34 6.62
C ALA A 54 4.88 -17.28 7.65
N ASN A 55 5.54 -16.12 7.67
CA ASN A 55 5.17 -15.00 8.54
C ASN A 55 4.18 -14.06 7.83
N VAL A 56 3.25 -13.50 8.61
CA VAL A 56 2.21 -12.56 8.17
C VAL A 56 2.42 -11.23 8.89
N LYS A 57 2.33 -10.10 8.16
CA LYS A 57 2.34 -8.76 8.74
C LYS A 57 1.07 -7.99 8.32
N PRO A 58 0.30 -7.42 9.26
CA PRO A 58 -0.90 -6.63 8.99
C PRO A 58 -0.59 -5.19 8.54
#